data_AF-A0A9E3WM49-F1
#
_entry.id   AF-A0A9E3WM49-F1
#
_cell.length_a   1.000
_cell.length_b   1.000
_cell.length_c   1.000
_cell.angle_alpha   90.00
_cell.angle_beta   90.00
_cell.angle_gamma   90.00
#
_symmetry.space_group_name_H-M   'P 1'
#
loop_
_entity.id
_entity.type
_entity.pdbx_description
1 polymer ?
#
loop_
_entity_poly.entity_id
_entity_poly.type
_entity_poly.pdbx_seq_one_letter_code
_entity_poly.pdbx_strand_id
1 'polypeptide(L)'
;MNQGKLIIVFIFGLSAVMGGYAWWHHYTQGRRCVEFWGAKNGESIRYSPRVEVLKLTPAVTTDADLVQIGDDSYSIVCQRDITATPGLVHARQALIEDASYIWEAEINGHDDWHYVLQFTDDQKQVRVAFDSGKGRVRLVGTDQIATLKPHLATAYQTRLPQWLGDDTNSSLSDEVTTADMP
;
A
#
# COMPACT_ATOMS: atom_id res chain seq x y z
N MET A 1 1.29 -37.98 -48.45
CA MET A 1 0.31 -38.03 -47.34
C MET A 1 0.91 -37.33 -46.13
N ASN A 2 0.17 -36.41 -45.49
CA ASN A 2 0.37 -35.88 -44.10
C ASN A 2 0.60 -34.36 -43.92
N GLN A 3 0.73 -33.53 -44.96
CA GLN A 3 0.96 -32.08 -44.74
C GLN A 3 -0.23 -31.38 -44.05
N GLY A 4 -1.47 -31.69 -44.41
CA GLY A 4 -2.66 -31.13 -43.75
C GLY A 4 -2.80 -31.54 -42.28
N LYS A 5 -2.45 -32.80 -41.95
CA LYS A 5 -2.48 -33.29 -40.56
C LYS A 5 -1.44 -32.59 -39.68
N LEU A 6 -0.29 -32.23 -40.26
CA LEU A 6 0.79 -31.53 -39.57
C LEU A 6 0.39 -30.10 -39.18
N ILE A 7 -0.31 -29.38 -40.08
CA ILE A 7 -0.82 -28.03 -39.80
C ILE A 7 -1.84 -28.04 -38.65
N ILE A 8 -2.76 -29.01 -38.65
CA ILE A 8 -3.77 -29.12 -37.59
C ILE A 8 -3.11 -29.36 -36.23
N VAL A 9 -2.15 -30.29 -36.16
CA VAL A 9 -1.41 -30.56 -34.91
C VAL A 9 -0.64 -29.32 -34.44
N PHE A 10 -0.05 -28.56 -35.37
CA PHE A 10 0.65 -27.33 -35.02
C PHE A 10 -0.28 -26.27 -34.42
N ILE A 11 -1.44 -26.03 -35.06
CA ILE A 11 -2.42 -25.05 -34.57
C ILE A 11 -2.92 -25.44 -33.17
N PHE A 12 -3.31 -26.70 -32.98
CA PHE A 12 -3.75 -27.19 -31.66
C PHE A 12 -2.63 -27.09 -30.60
N GLY A 13 -1.39 -27.43 -30.98
CA GLY A 13 -0.24 -27.28 -30.11
C GLY A 13 -0.01 -25.83 -29.69
N LEU A 14 -0.07 -24.90 -30.65
CA LEU A 14 0.10 -23.47 -30.39
C LEU A 14 -1.01 -22.93 -29.49
N SER A 15 -2.27 -23.31 -29.74
CA SER A 15 -3.40 -22.92 -28.89
C SER A 15 -3.28 -23.44 -27.47
N ALA A 16 -2.84 -24.70 -27.29
CA ALA A 16 -2.61 -25.27 -25.97
C ALA A 16 -1.49 -24.54 -25.21
N VAL A 17 -0.39 -24.20 -25.90
CA VAL A 17 0.72 -23.43 -25.32
C VAL A 17 0.26 -22.03 -24.90
N MET A 18 -0.47 -21.31 -25.75
CA MET A 18 -0.99 -19.99 -25.40
C MET A 18 -1.97 -20.03 -24.23
N GLY A 19 -2.89 -20.99 -24.22
CA GLY A 19 -3.84 -21.18 -23.11
C GLY A 19 -3.13 -21.52 -21.80
N GLY A 20 -2.15 -22.42 -21.85
CA GLY A 20 -1.33 -22.75 -20.69
C GLY A 20 -0.53 -21.56 -20.17
N TYR A 21 0.08 -20.78 -21.06
CA TYR A 21 0.84 -19.58 -20.69
C TYR A 21 -0.05 -18.52 -20.01
N ALA A 22 -1.24 -18.25 -20.58
CA ALA A 22 -2.18 -17.30 -19.99
C ALA A 22 -2.64 -17.73 -18.59
N TRP A 23 -2.94 -19.02 -18.42
CA TRP A 23 -3.34 -19.56 -17.12
C TRP A 23 -2.21 -19.50 -16.08
N TRP A 24 -0.99 -19.87 -16.48
CA TRP A 24 0.19 -19.79 -15.61
C TRP A 24 0.46 -18.36 -15.17
N HIS A 25 0.46 -17.42 -16.13
CA HIS A 25 0.69 -16.00 -15.86
C HIS A 25 -0.35 -15.45 -14.88
N HIS A 26 -1.64 -15.76 -15.05
CA HIS A 26 -2.68 -15.38 -14.11
C HIS A 26 -2.51 -16.01 -12.72
N TYR A 27 -2.08 -17.27 -12.65
CA TYR A 27 -1.88 -17.95 -11.37
C TYR A 27 -0.71 -17.36 -10.57
N THR A 28 0.33 -16.85 -11.24
CA THR A 28 1.48 -16.23 -10.58
C THR A 28 1.21 -14.82 -10.04
N GLN A 29 0.14 -14.15 -10.49
CA GLN A 29 -0.16 -12.74 -10.18
C GLN A 29 -0.89 -12.48 -8.85
N GLY A 30 -1.20 -13.50 -8.06
CA GLY A 30 -1.85 -13.30 -6.74
C GLY A 30 -1.08 -13.88 -5.56
N ARG A 31 0.08 -14.51 -5.81
CA ARG A 31 0.80 -15.25 -4.77
C ARG A 31 1.74 -14.38 -3.97
N ARG A 32 2.34 -13.34 -4.59
CA ARG A 32 3.39 -12.56 -3.94
C ARG A 32 2.81 -11.68 -2.83
N CYS A 33 1.65 -11.05 -3.01
CA CYS A 33 0.97 -10.32 -1.94
C CYS A 33 0.51 -11.23 -0.80
N VAL A 34 0.02 -12.44 -1.10
CA VAL A 34 -0.39 -13.38 -0.05
C VAL A 34 0.81 -13.89 0.75
N GLU A 35 1.95 -14.12 0.09
CA GLU A 35 3.20 -14.47 0.75
C GLU A 35 3.77 -13.30 1.56
N PHE A 36 3.67 -12.08 1.02
CA PHE A 36 4.17 -10.86 1.64
C PHE A 36 3.38 -10.45 2.89
N TRP A 37 2.06 -10.34 2.76
CA TRP A 37 1.21 -9.96 3.88
C TRP A 37 0.92 -11.15 4.80
N GLY A 38 0.87 -12.36 4.26
CA GLY A 38 0.27 -13.52 4.89
C GLY A 38 -1.24 -13.52 4.71
N ALA A 39 -1.83 -14.71 4.51
CA ALA A 39 -3.26 -14.85 4.20
C ALA A 39 -4.19 -14.14 5.20
N LYS A 40 -3.90 -14.25 6.51
CA LYS A 40 -4.72 -13.65 7.58
C LYS A 40 -4.62 -12.11 7.61
N ASN A 41 -3.45 -11.55 7.35
CA ASN A 41 -3.29 -10.10 7.36
C ASN A 41 -3.84 -9.48 6.07
N GLY A 42 -3.66 -10.14 4.92
CA GLY A 42 -4.27 -9.73 3.67
C GLY A 42 -5.80 -9.70 3.74
N GLU A 43 -6.41 -10.69 4.39
CA GLU A 43 -7.85 -10.71 4.68
C GLU A 43 -8.28 -9.51 5.53
N SER A 44 -7.52 -9.20 6.59
CA SER A 44 -7.79 -8.03 7.44
C SER A 44 -7.65 -6.72 6.66
N ILE A 45 -6.56 -6.55 5.89
CA ILE A 45 -6.37 -5.39 5.01
C ILE A 45 -7.55 -5.22 4.06
N ARG A 46 -8.14 -6.32 3.56
CA ARG A 46 -9.27 -6.28 2.63
C ARG A 46 -10.63 -6.01 3.28
N TYR A 47 -10.90 -6.61 4.44
CA TYR A 47 -12.25 -6.65 5.01
C TYR A 47 -12.41 -6.03 6.40
N SER A 48 -11.33 -5.66 7.10
CA SER A 48 -11.40 -4.98 8.40
C SER A 48 -12.45 -3.86 8.39
N PRO A 49 -13.35 -3.86 9.40
CA PRO A 49 -14.45 -2.90 9.50
C PRO A 49 -13.98 -1.51 9.90
N ARG A 50 -12.80 -1.40 10.53
CA ARG A 50 -12.25 -0.13 10.98
C ARG A 50 -10.85 0.09 10.43
N VAL A 51 -10.62 1.26 9.86
CA VAL A 51 -9.32 1.67 9.34
C VAL A 51 -8.96 3.04 9.87
N GLU A 52 -7.77 3.14 10.47
CA GLU A 52 -7.25 4.37 11.03
C GLU A 52 -5.92 4.70 10.36
N VAL A 53 -5.67 5.99 10.14
CA VAL A 53 -4.36 6.51 9.74
C VAL A 53 -3.66 7.06 10.96
N LEU A 54 -2.39 6.70 11.13
CA LEU A 54 -1.52 7.13 12.21
C LEU A 54 -0.37 7.93 11.61
N LYS A 55 -0.07 9.10 12.18
CA LYS A 55 1.14 9.87 11.90
C LYS A 55 2.20 9.54 12.93
N LEU A 56 3.40 9.24 12.45
CA LEU A 56 4.52 8.83 13.27
C LEU A 56 5.58 9.93 13.35
N THR A 57 6.30 9.94 14.48
CA THR A 57 7.57 10.66 14.64
C THR A 57 8.58 9.72 15.29
N PRO A 58 9.89 9.84 15.01
CA PRO A 58 10.91 9.08 15.74
C PRO A 58 10.73 9.26 17.25
N ALA A 59 10.69 8.15 17.99
CA ALA A 59 10.42 8.18 19.42
C ALA A 59 11.63 8.77 20.17
N VAL A 60 11.43 9.92 20.82
CA VAL A 60 12.44 10.53 21.72
C VAL A 60 12.18 10.13 23.18
N THR A 61 10.99 9.62 23.51
CA THR A 61 10.59 9.28 24.87
C THR A 61 9.67 8.06 24.89
N THR A 62 9.74 7.27 25.97
CA THR A 62 9.06 5.98 26.14
C THR A 62 7.62 6.10 26.65
N ASP A 63 6.91 7.21 26.35
CA ASP A 63 5.58 7.43 26.93
C ASP A 63 4.42 7.04 25.97
N ALA A 64 3.69 6.04 26.45
CA ALA A 64 2.39 5.48 26.11
C ALA A 64 2.09 4.86 24.72
N ASP A 65 2.46 5.45 23.57
CA ASP A 65 2.02 4.89 22.27
C ASP A 65 3.15 4.77 21.25
N LEU A 66 3.91 3.68 21.40
CA LEU A 66 5.03 3.33 20.54
C LEU A 66 4.64 2.28 19.49
N VAL A 67 5.11 2.49 18.26
CA VAL A 67 5.08 1.52 17.18
C VAL A 67 6.51 1.18 16.82
N GLN A 68 6.88 -0.09 16.97
CA GLN A 68 8.17 -0.59 16.56
C GLN A 68 8.13 -1.01 15.09
N ILE A 69 8.97 -0.41 14.25
CA ILE A 69 9.06 -0.70 12.82
C ILE A 69 10.50 -1.10 12.50
N GLY A 70 10.74 -2.41 12.46
CA GLY A 70 12.10 -2.94 12.44
C GLY A 70 12.81 -2.68 13.74
N ASP A 71 14.01 -2.13 13.65
CA ASP A 71 14.85 -1.82 14.81
C ASP A 71 14.52 -0.43 15.40
N ASP A 72 13.76 0.39 14.68
CA ASP A 72 13.43 1.75 15.05
C ASP A 72 12.08 1.82 15.79
N SER A 73 11.99 2.74 16.75
CA SER A 73 10.76 3.02 17.51
C SER A 73 10.20 4.38 17.13
N TYR A 74 8.89 4.41 16.91
CA TYR A 74 8.15 5.62 16.54
C TYR A 74 7.03 5.89 17.53
N SER A 75 6.82 7.16 17.86
CA SER A 75 5.67 7.61 18.66
C SER A 75 4.52 8.01 17.74
N ILE A 76 3.30 7.64 18.11
CA ILE A 76 2.08 8.06 17.40
C ILE A 76 1.75 9.50 17.82
N VAL A 77 1.78 10.42 16.84
CA VAL A 77 1.50 11.85 17.08
C VAL A 77 0.05 12.20 16.78
N CYS A 78 -0.55 11.53 15.80
CA CYS A 78 -1.92 11.77 15.40
C CYS A 78 -2.55 10.46 14.92
N GLN A 79 -3.81 10.24 15.27
CA GLN A 79 -4.61 9.09 14.87
C GLN A 79 -5.97 9.57 14.41
N ARG A 80 -6.41 9.10 13.24
CA ARG A 80 -7.72 9.45 12.68
C ARG A 80 -8.39 8.25 12.03
N ASP A 81 -9.67 8.06 12.34
CA ASP A 81 -10.51 7.07 11.67
C ASP A 81 -10.85 7.55 10.26
N ILE A 82 -10.55 6.70 9.27
CA ILE A 82 -10.72 6.97 7.84
C ILE A 82 -11.64 5.94 7.19
N THR A 83 -12.32 5.12 7.98
CA THR A 83 -13.15 4.01 7.50
C THR A 83 -14.17 4.43 6.43
N ALA A 84 -14.76 5.62 6.58
CA ALA A 84 -15.77 6.14 5.66
C ALA A 84 -15.21 7.06 4.55
N THR A 85 -13.88 7.21 4.46
CA THR A 85 -13.28 8.20 3.57
C THR A 85 -13.28 7.73 2.11
N PRO A 86 -13.68 8.58 1.14
CA PRO A 86 -13.63 8.24 -0.28
C PRO A 86 -12.21 7.84 -0.73
N GLY A 87 -12.13 6.79 -1.55
CA GLY A 87 -10.86 6.28 -2.07
C GLY A 87 -10.19 5.22 -1.20
N LEU A 88 -10.62 5.01 0.05
CA LEU A 88 -10.06 3.97 0.91
C LEU A 88 -10.23 2.57 0.30
N VAL A 89 -11.38 2.29 -0.33
CA VAL A 89 -11.63 0.99 -1.00
C VAL A 89 -10.57 0.71 -2.08
N HIS A 90 -10.23 1.71 -2.89
CA HIS A 90 -9.21 1.57 -3.93
C HIS A 90 -7.80 1.42 -3.32
N ALA A 91 -7.50 2.16 -2.25
CA ALA A 91 -6.24 2.01 -1.53
C ALA A 91 -6.08 0.58 -0.98
N ARG A 92 -7.08 0.08 -0.25
CA ARG A 92 -7.10 -1.30 0.27
C ARG A 92 -6.86 -2.33 -0.83
N GLN A 93 -7.58 -2.19 -1.94
CA GLN A 93 -7.45 -3.09 -3.08
C GLN A 93 -6.03 -3.03 -3.67
N ALA A 94 -5.45 -1.84 -3.82
CA ALA A 94 -4.07 -1.70 -4.29
C ALA A 94 -3.05 -2.40 -3.36
N LEU A 95 -3.25 -2.41 -2.04
CA LEU A 95 -2.31 -3.08 -1.12
C LEU A 95 -2.27 -4.61 -1.32
N ILE A 96 -3.37 -5.21 -1.75
CA ILE A 96 -3.48 -6.67 -1.87
C ILE A 96 -3.32 -7.19 -3.31
N GLU A 97 -2.99 -6.30 -4.25
CA GLU A 97 -2.76 -6.63 -5.65
C GLU A 97 -1.26 -6.73 -5.96
N ASP A 98 -0.79 -7.88 -6.46
CA ASP A 98 0.64 -8.05 -6.79
C ASP A 98 1.12 -7.01 -7.82
N ALA A 99 0.22 -6.57 -8.69
CA ALA A 99 0.49 -5.56 -9.71
C ALA A 99 0.80 -4.17 -9.13
N SER A 100 0.57 -3.94 -7.84
CA SER A 100 0.88 -2.68 -7.17
C SER A 100 2.35 -2.53 -6.77
N TYR A 101 3.10 -3.63 -6.82
CA TYR A 101 4.46 -3.70 -6.28
C TYR A 101 5.52 -3.86 -7.37
N ILE A 102 6.73 -3.42 -7.03
CA ILE A 102 7.97 -3.73 -7.72
C ILE A 102 8.73 -4.70 -6.81
N TRP A 103 8.47 -5.99 -6.99
CA TRP A 103 8.99 -7.06 -6.14
C TRP A 103 10.52 -7.22 -6.23
N GLU A 104 11.11 -6.90 -7.37
CA GLU A 104 12.55 -7.00 -7.62
C GLU A 104 13.29 -5.67 -7.35
N ALA A 105 12.66 -4.72 -6.65
CA ALA A 105 13.28 -3.45 -6.30
C ALA A 105 14.37 -3.65 -5.23
N GLU A 106 15.49 -2.95 -5.39
CA GLU A 106 16.56 -2.96 -4.41
C GLU A 106 16.17 -2.19 -3.14
N ILE A 107 16.37 -2.83 -1.99
CA ILE A 107 16.06 -2.28 -0.67
C ILE A 107 17.34 -1.67 -0.08
N ASN A 108 17.70 -0.50 -0.57
CA ASN A 108 18.87 0.27 -0.11
C ASN A 108 18.48 1.54 0.67
N GLY A 109 19.33 1.92 1.63
CA GLY A 109 19.23 3.14 2.44
C GLY A 109 18.22 3.06 3.60
N HIS A 110 18.29 4.03 4.51
CA HIS A 110 17.39 4.13 5.68
C HIS A 110 15.98 4.54 5.26
N ASP A 111 14.97 3.92 5.85
CA ASP A 111 13.56 4.17 5.57
C ASP A 111 12.99 5.15 6.60
N ASP A 112 12.16 6.08 6.13
CA ASP A 112 11.60 7.15 6.93
C ASP A 112 10.08 6.98 7.06
N TRP A 113 9.70 6.12 8.01
CA TRP A 113 8.32 5.73 8.27
C TRP A 113 7.53 6.86 8.92
N HIS A 114 6.71 7.55 8.14
CA HIS A 114 5.92 8.69 8.61
C HIS A 114 4.45 8.36 8.87
N TYR A 115 3.93 7.35 8.19
CA TYR A 115 2.50 7.04 8.25
C TYR A 115 2.29 5.54 8.42
N VAL A 116 1.28 5.19 9.21
CA VAL A 116 0.81 3.81 9.34
C VAL A 116 -0.69 3.77 9.06
N LEU A 117 -1.12 2.81 8.24
CA LEU A 117 -2.51 2.41 8.19
C LEU A 117 -2.72 1.26 9.15
N GLN A 118 -3.66 1.45 10.06
CA GLN A 118 -4.07 0.48 11.06
C GLN A 118 -5.44 -0.09 10.67
N PHE A 119 -5.47 -1.36 10.35
CA PHE A 119 -6.67 -2.13 10.07
C PHE A 119 -7.05 -2.88 11.33
N THR A 120 -8.20 -2.56 11.90
CA THR A 120 -8.69 -3.18 13.13
C THR A 120 -9.96 -3.96 12.82
N ASP A 121 -9.97 -5.20 13.29
CA ASP A 121 -11.11 -6.09 13.37
C ASP A 121 -11.29 -6.54 14.83
N ASP A 122 -12.43 -7.14 15.18
CA ASP A 122 -12.84 -7.45 16.56
C ASP A 122 -11.79 -8.26 17.34
N GLN A 123 -10.90 -8.98 16.66
CA GLN A 123 -9.87 -9.82 17.26
C GLN A 123 -8.43 -9.45 16.90
N LYS A 124 -8.21 -8.56 15.93
CA LYS A 124 -6.89 -8.37 15.33
C LYS A 124 -6.64 -6.94 14.85
N GLN A 125 -5.37 -6.56 14.93
CA GLN A 125 -4.87 -5.30 14.44
C GLN A 125 -3.72 -5.59 13.47
N VAL A 126 -3.83 -5.07 12.25
CA VAL A 126 -2.80 -5.15 11.21
C VAL A 126 -2.34 -3.74 10.90
N ARG A 127 -1.04 -3.49 11.01
CA ARG A 127 -0.46 -2.17 10.77
C ARG A 127 0.47 -2.22 9.56
N VAL A 128 0.23 -1.34 8.61
CA VAL A 128 1.05 -1.18 7.40
C VAL A 128 1.74 0.17 7.45
N ALA A 129 3.05 0.17 7.56
CA ALA A 129 3.88 1.36 7.54
C ALA A 129 4.19 1.81 6.11
N PHE A 130 4.23 3.12 5.91
CA PHE A 130 4.53 3.77 4.64
C PHE A 130 5.72 4.72 4.79
N ASP A 131 6.71 4.52 3.93
CA ASP A 131 7.84 5.42 3.76
C ASP A 131 7.43 6.57 2.84
N SER A 132 7.62 7.81 3.32
CA SER A 132 7.15 9.01 2.63
C SER A 132 8.03 9.43 1.45
N GLY A 133 9.25 8.90 1.31
CA GLY A 133 10.21 9.31 0.27
C GLY A 133 10.34 8.32 -0.89
N LYS A 134 10.50 7.03 -0.57
CA LYS A 134 10.81 5.93 -1.48
C LYS A 134 9.59 5.12 -1.90
N GLY A 135 8.42 5.37 -1.29
CA GLY A 135 7.20 4.63 -1.62
C GLY A 135 7.26 3.16 -1.19
N ARG A 136 8.01 2.87 -0.12
CA ARG A 136 8.09 1.54 0.46
C ARG A 136 6.96 1.32 1.45
N VAL A 137 6.55 0.07 1.56
CA VAL A 137 5.59 -0.37 2.58
C VAL A 137 6.13 -1.56 3.34
N ARG A 138 5.71 -1.66 4.59
CA ARG A 138 6.13 -2.73 5.50
C ARG A 138 4.97 -3.14 6.39
N LEU A 139 4.83 -4.44 6.62
CA LEU A 139 3.96 -4.95 7.68
C LEU A 139 4.67 -4.80 9.02
N VAL A 140 4.09 -4.03 9.93
CA VAL A 140 4.63 -3.82 11.28
C VAL A 140 4.69 -5.17 12.02
N GLY A 141 5.82 -5.43 12.69
CA GLY A 141 6.11 -6.72 13.34
C GLY A 141 6.72 -7.78 12.42
N THR A 142 7.03 -7.44 11.17
CA THR A 142 7.79 -8.31 10.24
C THR A 142 8.94 -7.56 9.60
N ASP A 143 9.92 -8.27 9.05
CA ASP A 143 11.05 -7.70 8.30
C ASP A 143 10.82 -7.57 6.80
N GLN A 144 9.59 -7.86 6.34
CA GLN A 144 9.28 -7.82 4.93
C GLN A 144 8.97 -6.40 4.48
N ILE A 145 9.73 -5.93 3.49
CA ILE A 145 9.56 -4.62 2.86
C ILE A 145 9.28 -4.84 1.37
N ALA A 146 8.30 -4.10 0.84
CA ALA A 146 7.99 -4.07 -0.59
C ALA A 146 7.96 -2.63 -1.09
N THR A 147 8.28 -2.45 -2.38
CA THR A 147 8.26 -1.13 -3.01
C THR A 147 7.00 -1.01 -3.86
N LEU A 148 6.21 0.06 -3.66
CA LEU A 148 5.05 0.36 -4.50
C LEU A 148 5.49 0.88 -5.86
N LYS A 149 4.65 0.69 -6.89
CA LYS A 149 4.82 1.39 -8.16
C LYS A 149 4.74 2.91 -7.95
N PRO A 150 5.50 3.73 -8.70
CA PRO A 150 5.60 5.17 -8.46
C PRO A 150 4.25 5.90 -8.37
N HIS A 151 3.31 5.61 -9.29
CA HIS A 151 1.99 6.25 -9.27
C HIS A 151 1.17 5.93 -8.01
N LEU A 152 1.30 4.72 -7.45
CA LEU A 152 0.65 4.35 -6.19
C LEU A 152 1.36 4.97 -5.00
N ALA A 153 2.70 4.96 -4.99
CA ALA A 153 3.49 5.64 -3.96
C ALA A 153 3.08 7.12 -3.85
N THR A 154 3.03 7.84 -4.99
CA THR A 154 2.56 9.23 -5.05
C THR A 154 1.10 9.38 -4.59
N ALA A 155 0.22 8.45 -4.97
CA ALA A 155 -1.17 8.48 -4.53
C ALA A 155 -1.28 8.35 -2.99
N TYR A 156 -0.52 7.45 -2.36
CA TYR A 156 -0.48 7.31 -0.90
C TYR A 156 0.12 8.52 -0.20
N GLN A 157 1.25 9.02 -0.71
CA GLN A 157 1.91 10.23 -0.19
C GLN A 157 0.98 11.45 -0.23
N THR A 158 0.10 11.54 -1.23
CA THR A 158 -0.88 12.63 -1.34
C THR A 158 -2.09 12.40 -0.41
N ARG A 159 -2.58 11.16 -0.33
CA ARG A 159 -3.83 10.84 0.37
C ARG A 159 -3.68 10.70 1.88
N LEU A 160 -2.57 10.15 2.37
CA LEU A 160 -2.38 9.93 3.82
C LEU A 160 -2.41 11.24 4.63
N PRO A 161 -1.71 12.32 4.23
CA PRO A 161 -1.83 13.61 4.91
C PRO A 161 -3.23 14.21 4.78
N GLN A 162 -3.85 14.11 3.60
CA GLN A 162 -5.22 14.59 3.36
C GLN A 162 -6.23 13.91 4.29
N TRP A 163 -6.09 12.60 4.50
CA TRP A 163 -6.96 11.84 5.39
C TRP A 163 -6.77 12.18 6.86
N LEU A 164 -5.55 12.56 7.26
CA LEU A 164 -5.29 13.10 8.60
C LEU A 164 -5.93 14.49 8.78
N GLY A 165 -6.18 15.22 7.70
CA GLY A 165 -6.60 16.62 7.74
C GLY A 165 -5.42 17.57 7.92
N ASP A 166 -4.21 17.15 7.54
CA ASP A 166 -3.06 18.05 7.36
C ASP A 166 -3.32 18.89 6.09
N ASP A 167 -4.28 19.82 6.17
CA ASP A 167 -4.51 20.83 5.16
C ASP A 167 -3.36 21.85 5.22
N THR A 168 -2.20 21.46 4.73
CA THR A 168 -1.05 22.35 4.49
C THR A 168 -1.34 23.42 3.42
N ASN A 169 -2.60 23.57 2.99
CA ASN A 169 -3.05 24.53 2.00
C ASN A 169 -4.08 25.55 2.51
N SER A 170 -4.36 25.60 3.83
CA SER A 170 -5.29 26.59 4.40
C SER A 170 -4.65 27.95 4.74
N SER A 171 -3.44 28.24 4.25
CA SER A 171 -2.70 29.50 4.52
C SER A 171 -2.51 30.41 3.30
N LEU A 172 -3.13 30.11 2.15
CA LEU A 172 -3.02 30.93 0.93
C LEU A 172 -4.31 31.67 0.53
N SER A 173 -5.34 31.67 1.38
CA SER A 173 -6.65 32.30 1.05
C SER A 173 -6.97 33.60 1.80
N ASP A 174 -6.14 34.06 2.72
CA ASP A 174 -6.45 35.24 3.55
C ASP A 174 -5.77 36.56 3.11
N GLU A 175 -4.97 36.58 2.03
CA GLU A 175 -4.25 37.81 1.61
C GLU A 175 -4.73 38.38 0.25
N VAL A 176 -6.03 38.33 -0.06
CA VAL A 176 -6.61 39.15 -1.15
C VAL A 176 -8.03 39.60 -0.78
N THR A 177 -8.20 40.33 0.33
CA THR A 177 -9.40 41.19 0.52
C THR A 177 -9.04 42.31 1.50
N THR A 178 -8.17 43.23 1.10
CA THR A 178 -8.16 44.61 1.66
C THR A 178 -7.35 45.52 0.76
N ALA A 179 -7.96 45.97 -0.33
CA ALA A 179 -7.60 47.24 -0.96
C ALA A 179 -8.92 47.91 -1.35
N ASP A 180 -9.39 48.66 -0.36
CA ASP A 180 -10.59 49.48 -0.32
C ASP A 180 -10.56 50.56 -1.41
N MET A 181 -11.74 50.82 -1.97
CA MET A 181 -12.09 52.07 -2.66
C MET A 181 -12.21 53.17 -1.59
N PRO A 182 -11.84 54.42 -1.88
CA PRO A 182 -12.67 55.29 -2.72
C PRO A 182 -11.93 56.02 -3.84
#